data_AF-A0A6B2DNU8-F1
#
_entry.id   AF-A0A6B2DNU8-F1
#
_cell.length_a   1.000
_cell.length_b   1.000
_cell.length_c   1.000
_cell.angle_alpha   90.00
_cell.angle_beta   90.00
_cell.angle_gamma   90.00
#
_symmetry.space_group_name_H-M   'P 1'
#
loop_
_entity.id
_entity.type
_entity.pdbx_description
1 polymer ?
#
loop_
_entity_poly.entity_id
_entity_poly.type
_entity_poly.pdbx_seq_one_letter_code
_entity_poly.pdbx_strand_id
1 'polypeptide(L)'
;MSTIPQRSASAVRRGFAGMARLLVFALFAAAQVCVLTLPAVIWLPEYVAAAGLTVLVAIPACRVLPALSRKSAPSLYGRAIESPYLPLPALERTENGWYWNGYDFHKSRWISLAQRRGRWFFTDPATWRDLCWLVVNPLTGGLLAAVPVALAAFGAFLLVSPLTAPHLATDEWYFPLPVDTPAGVAGTAVAGLALLVLGLVAAPGAVSLHEAWTRWL
;
A
#
# COMPACT_ATOMS: atom_id res chain seq x y z
N MET A 1 10.18 -36.49 -26.52
CA MET A 1 8.70 -36.51 -26.53
C MET A 1 8.20 -35.24 -25.84
N SER A 2 7.76 -34.26 -26.64
CA SER A 2 6.88 -33.13 -26.31
C SER A 2 7.09 -32.33 -25.01
N THR A 3 7.86 -31.25 -25.09
CA THR A 3 7.72 -30.07 -24.22
C THR A 3 6.37 -29.41 -24.47
N ILE A 4 5.44 -29.51 -23.52
CA ILE A 4 4.14 -28.82 -23.59
C ILE A 4 4.39 -27.32 -23.48
N PRO A 5 4.02 -26.50 -24.50
CA PRO A 5 4.18 -25.05 -24.41
C PRO A 5 3.20 -24.52 -23.35
N GLN A 6 3.73 -23.87 -22.31
CA GLN A 6 2.92 -23.20 -21.30
C GLN A 6 1.99 -22.20 -21.99
N ARG A 7 0.69 -22.48 -21.90
CA ARG A 7 -0.39 -21.70 -22.50
C ARG A 7 -0.25 -20.22 -22.12
N SER A 8 0.13 -19.42 -23.11
CA SER A 8 -0.06 -17.97 -23.15
C SER A 8 -1.41 -17.63 -22.52
N ALA A 9 -1.39 -17.01 -21.34
CA ALA A 9 -2.60 -16.37 -20.85
C ALA A 9 -3.09 -15.40 -21.93
N SER A 10 -4.38 -15.44 -22.28
CA SER A 10 -4.91 -14.39 -23.15
C SER A 10 -4.62 -13.02 -22.52
N ALA A 11 -4.27 -12.03 -23.32
CA ALA A 11 -3.93 -10.69 -22.83
C ALA A 11 -5.01 -10.12 -21.88
N VAL A 12 -6.27 -10.45 -22.17
CA VAL A 12 -7.45 -10.16 -21.35
C VAL A 12 -7.33 -10.73 -19.93
N ARG A 13 -6.97 -12.02 -19.78
CA ARG A 13 -6.81 -12.64 -18.44
C ARG A 13 -5.72 -11.96 -17.62
N ARG A 14 -4.62 -11.54 -18.27
CA ARG A 14 -3.55 -10.79 -17.60
C ARG A 14 -4.02 -9.41 -17.15
N GLY A 15 -4.80 -8.71 -17.97
CA GLY A 15 -5.39 -7.41 -17.61
C GLY A 15 -6.28 -7.51 -16.37
N PHE A 16 -7.23 -8.44 -16.35
CA PHE A 16 -8.13 -8.62 -15.19
C PHE A 16 -7.39 -9.06 -13.92
N ALA A 17 -6.46 -10.01 -14.02
CA ALA A 17 -5.65 -10.42 -12.88
C ALA A 17 -4.76 -9.28 -12.36
N GLY A 18 -4.24 -8.45 -13.26
CA GLY A 18 -3.50 -7.23 -12.90
C GLY A 18 -4.41 -6.24 -12.16
N MET A 19 -5.61 -5.99 -12.67
CA MET A 19 -6.58 -5.07 -12.06
C MET A 19 -6.96 -5.51 -10.65
N ALA A 20 -7.21 -6.81 -10.43
CA ALA A 20 -7.52 -7.34 -9.10
C ALA A 20 -6.38 -7.09 -8.10
N ARG A 21 -5.12 -7.24 -8.53
CA ARG A 21 -3.95 -6.95 -7.68
C ARG A 21 -3.81 -5.46 -7.38
N LEU A 22 -4.01 -4.61 -8.39
CA LEU A 22 -3.95 -3.15 -8.22
C LEU A 22 -5.05 -2.65 -7.28
N LEU A 23 -6.25 -3.22 -7.34
CA LEU A 23 -7.31 -2.93 -6.36
C LEU A 23 -6.86 -3.24 -4.93
N VAL A 24 -6.24 -4.41 -4.71
CA VAL A 24 -5.69 -4.76 -3.39
C VAL A 24 -4.61 -3.76 -2.96
N PHE A 25 -3.72 -3.34 -3.86
CA PHE A 25 -2.68 -2.35 -3.55
C PHE A 25 -3.27 -0.97 -3.23
N ALA A 26 -4.26 -0.51 -3.99
CA ALA A 26 -4.94 0.76 -3.76
C ALA A 26 -5.68 0.76 -2.41
N LEU A 27 -6.39 -0.32 -2.07
CA LEU A 27 -7.06 -0.48 -0.78
C LEU A 27 -6.06 -0.53 0.38
N PHE A 28 -4.95 -1.24 0.21
CA PHE A 28 -3.87 -1.28 1.19
C PHE A 28 -3.27 0.12 1.41
N ALA A 29 -3.00 0.88 0.34
CA ALA A 29 -2.51 2.24 0.41
C ALA A 29 -3.50 3.18 1.11
N ALA A 30 -4.80 3.05 0.83
CA ALA A 30 -5.85 3.81 1.51
C ALA A 30 -5.89 3.51 3.02
N ALA A 31 -5.85 2.23 3.40
CA ALA A 31 -5.79 1.82 4.80
C ALA A 31 -4.52 2.36 5.50
N GLN A 32 -3.39 2.36 4.81
CA GLN A 32 -2.13 2.93 5.29
C GLN A 32 -2.24 4.45 5.53
N VAL A 33 -2.87 5.20 4.64
CA VAL A 33 -3.14 6.63 4.85
C VAL A 33 -3.98 6.83 6.10
N CYS A 34 -5.06 6.06 6.30
CA CYS A 34 -5.87 6.14 7.51
C CYS A 34 -5.07 5.87 8.78
N VAL A 35 -4.22 4.83 8.78
CA VAL A 35 -3.34 4.50 9.92
C VAL A 35 -2.35 5.63 10.23
N LEU A 36 -1.87 6.35 9.21
CA LEU A 36 -0.96 7.47 9.39
C LEU A 36 -1.65 8.75 9.88
N THR A 37 -2.83 9.07 9.35
CA THR A 37 -3.48 10.36 9.57
C THR A 37 -4.38 10.36 10.80
N LEU A 38 -5.05 9.25 11.11
CA LEU A 38 -5.95 9.17 12.27
C LEU A 38 -5.23 9.50 13.59
N PRO A 39 -4.01 8.98 13.86
CA PRO A 39 -3.30 9.35 15.09
C PRO A 39 -2.84 10.80 15.09
N ALA A 40 -2.46 11.36 13.94
CA ALA A 40 -2.06 12.76 13.85
C ALA A 40 -3.25 13.69 14.18
N VAL A 41 -4.44 13.39 13.66
CA VAL A 41 -5.67 14.16 13.90
C VAL A 41 -6.14 14.04 15.35
N ILE A 42 -6.03 12.85 15.95
CA ILE A 42 -6.55 12.57 17.30
C ILE A 42 -5.62 13.10 18.41
N TRP A 43 -4.29 13.08 18.21
CA TRP A 43 -3.34 13.25 19.32
C TRP A 43 -2.47 14.53 19.25
N LEU A 44 -2.68 15.39 18.24
CA LEU A 44 -1.95 16.65 18.02
C LEU A 44 -1.74 17.54 19.30
N PRO A 45 -2.68 17.62 20.27
CA PRO A 45 -2.48 18.42 21.49
C PRO A 45 -1.61 17.78 22.59
N GLU A 46 -1.42 16.46 22.61
CA GLU A 46 -0.91 15.72 23.79
C GLU A 46 0.53 15.18 23.62
N TYR A 47 1.12 15.33 22.42
CA TYR A 47 2.38 14.71 22.02
C TYR A 47 3.62 15.09 22.84
N VAL A 48 3.57 16.20 23.60
CA VAL A 48 4.72 16.65 24.42
C VAL A 48 4.89 15.79 25.68
N ALA A 49 3.81 15.21 26.24
CA ALA A 49 3.88 14.40 27.46
C ALA A 49 4.23 12.92 27.22
N ALA A 50 4.08 12.42 25.99
CA ALA A 50 4.09 10.99 25.67
C ALA A 50 5.33 10.49 24.89
N ALA A 51 6.36 11.32 24.69
CA ALA A 51 7.50 11.01 23.82
C ALA A 51 8.18 9.64 24.10
N GLY A 52 8.25 9.22 25.37
CA GLY A 52 8.79 7.90 25.74
C GLY A 52 7.87 6.72 25.37
N LEU A 53 6.55 6.90 25.45
CA LEU A 53 5.56 5.87 25.08
C LEU A 53 5.46 5.74 23.56
N THR A 54 5.62 6.84 22.82
CA THR A 54 5.69 6.85 21.35
C THR A 54 6.77 5.91 20.83
N VAL A 55 7.97 5.91 21.42
CA VAL A 55 9.05 5.00 21.00
C VAL A 55 8.69 3.53 21.24
N LEU A 56 7.98 3.22 22.33
CA LEU A 56 7.64 1.85 22.72
C LEU A 56 6.43 1.28 21.98
N VAL A 57 5.54 2.12 21.46
CA VAL A 57 4.28 1.69 20.81
C VAL A 57 4.26 2.03 19.32
N ALA A 58 4.61 3.26 18.94
CA ALA A 58 4.50 3.72 17.56
C ALA A 58 5.53 3.06 16.65
N ILE A 59 6.79 2.95 17.08
CA ILE A 59 7.84 2.39 16.22
C ILE A 59 7.63 0.88 15.92
N PRO A 60 7.26 0.02 16.89
CA PRO A 60 6.84 -1.33 16.57
C PRO A 60 5.62 -1.38 15.65
N ALA A 61 4.64 -0.49 15.84
CA ALA A 61 3.47 -0.41 14.98
C ALA A 61 3.82 -0.03 13.54
N CYS A 62 4.83 0.83 13.33
CA CYS A 62 5.34 1.17 12.00
C CYS A 62 5.90 -0.04 11.24
N ARG A 63 6.32 -1.11 11.93
CA ARG A 63 6.80 -2.34 11.29
C ARG A 63 5.67 -3.28 10.84
N VAL A 64 4.43 -3.08 11.32
CA VAL A 64 3.30 -3.97 11.00
C VAL A 64 2.92 -3.90 9.52
N LEU A 65 2.76 -2.70 8.96
CA LEU A 65 2.36 -2.54 7.55
C LEU A 65 3.43 -3.06 6.57
N PRO A 66 4.73 -2.75 6.72
CA PRO A 66 5.79 -3.35 5.91
C PRO A 66 5.86 -4.87 6.07
N ALA A 67 5.69 -5.41 7.28
CA ALA A 67 5.66 -6.86 7.49
C ALA A 67 4.46 -7.54 6.81
N LEU A 68 3.26 -6.92 6.83
CA LEU A 68 2.09 -7.41 6.11
C LEU A 68 2.28 -7.35 4.59
N SER A 69 2.92 -6.29 4.09
CA SER A 69 3.29 -6.14 2.69
C SER A 69 4.24 -7.27 2.26
N ARG A 70 5.31 -7.52 3.04
CA ARG A 70 6.26 -8.63 2.81
C ARG A 70 5.59 -10.00 2.89
N LYS A 71 4.69 -10.22 3.85
CA LYS A 71 3.93 -11.47 4.01
C LYS A 71 3.00 -11.75 2.83
N SER A 72 2.44 -10.69 2.22
CA SER A 72 1.55 -10.80 1.07
C SER A 72 2.30 -10.87 -0.27
N ALA A 73 3.60 -10.58 -0.30
CA ALA A 73 4.41 -10.58 -1.51
C ALA A 73 4.44 -11.92 -2.28
N PRO A 74 4.50 -13.11 -1.63
CA PRO A 74 4.44 -14.38 -2.34
C PRO A 74 3.15 -14.58 -3.13
N SER A 75 1.99 -14.19 -2.59
CA SER A 75 0.70 -14.37 -3.27
C SER A 75 0.47 -13.32 -4.36
N LEU A 76 1.00 -12.12 -4.19
CA LEU A 76 0.77 -10.99 -5.09
C LEU A 76 1.78 -10.93 -6.24
N TYR A 77 3.06 -11.18 -5.96
CA TYR A 77 4.18 -11.09 -6.92
C TYR A 77 4.81 -12.45 -7.24
N GLY A 78 4.50 -13.51 -6.49
CA GLY A 78 5.07 -14.84 -6.69
C GLY A 78 6.46 -15.04 -6.06
N ARG A 79 6.91 -14.11 -5.20
CA ARG A 79 8.22 -14.18 -4.52
C ARG A 79 8.12 -13.70 -3.07
N ALA A 80 8.91 -14.34 -2.20
CA ALA A 80 9.05 -13.91 -0.81
C ALA A 80 10.05 -12.75 -0.70
N ILE A 81 9.72 -11.79 0.17
CA ILE A 81 10.62 -10.71 0.58
C ILE A 81 11.07 -11.05 2.01
N GLU A 82 12.38 -11.22 2.20
CA GLU A 82 12.96 -11.57 3.51
C GLU A 82 12.86 -10.40 4.49
N SER A 83 12.82 -10.71 5.79
CA SER A 83 12.78 -9.71 6.86
C SER A 83 14.20 -9.21 7.17
N PRO A 84 14.54 -7.93 6.91
CA PRO A 84 15.91 -7.43 7.02
C PRO A 84 16.30 -6.95 8.43
N TYR A 85 15.45 -7.15 9.44
CA TYR A 85 15.67 -6.62 10.78
C TYR A 85 16.82 -7.33 11.50
N LEU A 86 17.68 -6.54 12.15
CA LEU A 86 18.67 -7.08 13.08
C LEU A 86 17.97 -7.78 14.25
N PRO A 87 18.44 -8.94 14.71
CA PRO A 87 17.85 -9.59 15.88
C PRO A 87 18.01 -8.69 17.10
N LEU A 88 16.95 -8.59 17.92
CA LEU A 88 17.03 -7.87 19.18
C LEU A 88 18.00 -8.62 20.11
N PRO A 89 19.11 -8.01 20.56
CA PRO A 89 20.06 -8.73 21.40
C PRO A 89 19.44 -9.05 22.78
N ALA A 90 19.82 -10.17 23.39
CA ALA A 90 19.31 -10.62 24.70
C ALA A 90 19.90 -9.79 25.85
N LEU A 91 19.09 -9.44 26.86
CA LEU A 91 19.59 -8.73 28.05
C LEU A 91 20.55 -9.62 28.83
N GLU A 92 21.70 -9.08 29.19
CA GLU A 92 22.65 -9.74 30.06
C GLU A 92 22.26 -9.47 31.52
N ARG A 93 22.26 -10.53 32.34
CA ARG A 93 21.97 -10.44 33.77
C ARG A 93 23.26 -10.63 34.54
N THR A 94 23.61 -9.65 35.35
CA THR A 94 24.79 -9.71 36.22
C THR A 94 24.52 -10.63 37.41
N GLU A 95 25.56 -11.18 38.02
CA GLU A 95 25.49 -12.01 39.24
C GLU A 95 24.67 -11.34 40.36
N ASN A 96 24.79 -10.02 40.47
CA ASN A 96 24.10 -9.19 41.47
C ASN A 96 22.59 -9.02 41.20
N GLY A 97 22.06 -9.64 40.13
CA GLY A 97 20.66 -9.58 39.74
C GLY A 97 20.23 -8.33 38.95
N TRP A 98 21.18 -7.48 38.57
CA TRP A 98 20.95 -6.31 37.71
C TRP A 98 20.93 -6.70 36.23
N TYR A 99 20.27 -5.89 35.40
CA TYR A 99 20.20 -6.07 33.96
C TYR A 99 21.05 -5.02 33.25
N TRP A 100 21.91 -5.47 32.34
CA TRP A 100 22.71 -4.62 31.46
C TRP A 100 21.94 -4.34 30.16
N ASN A 101 21.77 -3.05 29.84
CA ASN A 101 21.07 -2.62 28.62
C ASN A 101 22.03 -2.29 27.45
N GLY A 102 23.34 -2.30 27.69
CA GLY A 102 24.39 -1.93 26.73
C GLY A 102 25.14 -0.63 27.05
N TYR A 103 24.66 0.18 28.01
CA TYR A 103 25.35 1.40 28.48
C TYR A 103 25.17 1.67 29.98
N ASP A 104 24.09 1.19 30.60
CA ASP A 104 23.80 1.35 32.03
C ASP A 104 23.19 0.06 32.62
N PHE A 105 23.21 -0.04 33.96
CA PHE A 105 22.64 -1.14 34.71
C PHE A 105 21.34 -0.71 35.38
N HIS A 106 20.28 -1.50 35.22
CA HIS A 106 19.05 -1.29 35.99
C HIS A 106 18.57 -2.57 36.67
N LYS A 107 18.04 -2.43 37.89
CA LYS A 107 17.42 -3.53 38.63
C LYS A 107 16.12 -4.02 37.98
N SER A 108 15.39 -3.13 37.32
CA SER A 108 14.17 -3.48 36.61
C SER A 108 14.48 -4.05 35.22
N ARG A 109 14.02 -5.29 34.98
CA ARG A 109 14.10 -5.93 33.66
C ARG A 109 13.36 -5.13 32.59
N TRP A 110 12.19 -4.60 32.93
CA TRP A 110 11.35 -3.92 31.94
C TRP A 110 12.01 -2.62 31.45
N ILE A 111 12.62 -1.85 32.36
CA ILE A 111 13.30 -0.57 32.03
C ILE A 111 14.46 -0.84 31.07
N SER A 112 15.31 -1.81 31.44
CA SER A 112 16.45 -2.22 30.61
C SER A 112 16.00 -2.70 29.22
N LEU A 113 14.91 -3.46 29.15
CA LEU A 113 14.36 -3.94 27.89
C LEU A 113 13.77 -2.81 27.04
N ALA A 114 13.07 -1.86 27.67
CA ALA A 114 12.45 -0.72 27.00
C ALA A 114 13.50 0.20 26.37
N GLN A 115 14.51 0.60 27.15
CA GLN A 115 15.62 1.43 26.66
C GLN A 115 16.40 0.72 25.55
N ARG A 116 16.69 -0.58 25.72
CA ARG A 116 17.42 -1.35 24.73
C ARG A 116 16.63 -1.53 23.43
N ARG A 117 15.32 -1.77 23.52
CA ARG A 117 14.43 -1.78 22.35
C ARG A 117 14.41 -0.44 21.64
N GLY A 118 14.27 0.65 22.37
CA GLY A 118 14.34 2.01 21.81
C GLY A 118 15.63 2.22 21.02
N ARG A 119 16.79 1.92 21.64
CA ARG A 119 18.08 2.01 20.95
C ARG A 119 18.15 1.12 19.72
N TRP A 120 17.75 -0.14 19.83
CA TRP A 120 17.74 -1.09 18.72
C TRP A 120 16.94 -0.56 17.53
N PHE A 121 15.74 -0.02 17.75
CA PHE A 121 14.92 0.57 16.71
C PHE A 121 15.61 1.73 15.98
N PHE A 122 16.20 2.66 16.74
CA PHE A 122 16.86 3.84 16.17
C PHE A 122 18.18 3.51 15.46
N THR A 123 18.87 2.44 15.88
CA THR A 123 20.11 1.99 15.24
C THR A 123 19.90 1.05 14.07
N ASP A 124 18.71 0.45 13.93
CA ASP A 124 18.41 -0.51 12.87
C ASP A 124 18.08 0.21 11.54
N PRO A 125 18.92 0.10 10.49
CA PRO A 125 18.68 0.76 9.21
C PRO A 125 17.37 0.31 8.54
N ALA A 126 16.92 -0.93 8.80
CA ALA A 126 15.68 -1.45 8.26
C ALA A 126 14.45 -0.70 8.81
N THR A 127 14.49 -0.19 10.05
CA THR A 127 13.41 0.64 10.61
C THR A 127 13.22 1.92 9.79
N TRP A 128 14.31 2.58 9.44
CA TRP A 128 14.27 3.86 8.73
C TRP A 128 13.81 3.70 7.29
N ARG A 129 14.22 2.61 6.65
CA ARG A 129 13.72 2.25 5.31
C ARG A 129 12.23 1.95 5.34
N ASP A 130 11.77 1.17 6.32
CA ASP A 130 10.35 0.88 6.50
C ASP A 130 9.54 2.14 6.79
N LEU A 131 10.05 3.08 7.61
CA LEU A 131 9.40 4.38 7.85
C LEU A 131 9.32 5.23 6.58
N CYS A 132 10.42 5.31 5.82
CA CYS A 132 10.44 6.01 4.54
C CYS A 132 9.42 5.41 3.57
N TRP A 133 9.41 4.08 3.45
CA TRP A 133 8.41 3.38 2.65
C TRP A 133 6.99 3.64 3.16
N LEU A 134 6.78 3.68 4.48
CA LEU A 134 5.46 3.90 5.06
C LEU A 134 4.88 5.27 4.67
N VAL A 135 5.74 6.29 4.50
CA VAL A 135 5.33 7.62 4.04
C VAL A 135 5.21 7.70 2.52
N VAL A 136 6.16 7.11 1.79
CA VAL A 136 6.26 7.27 0.33
C VAL A 136 5.36 6.31 -0.44
N ASN A 137 5.04 5.13 0.11
CA ASN A 137 4.25 4.11 -0.58
C ASN A 137 2.84 4.56 -0.98
N PRO A 138 2.06 5.28 -0.16
CA PRO A 138 0.75 5.77 -0.59
C PRO A 138 0.83 6.71 -1.80
N LEU A 139 1.90 7.51 -1.88
CA LEU A 139 2.11 8.45 -2.98
C LEU A 139 2.63 7.77 -4.24
N THR A 140 3.50 6.76 -4.10
CA THR A 140 4.12 6.10 -5.25
C THR A 140 3.37 4.84 -5.63
N GLY A 141 3.45 3.79 -4.80
CA GLY A 141 2.73 2.52 -4.99
C GLY A 141 1.21 2.70 -5.05
N GLY A 142 0.66 3.55 -4.18
CA GLY A 142 -0.77 3.86 -4.16
C GLY A 142 -1.25 4.54 -5.43
N LEU A 143 -0.56 5.58 -5.92
CA LEU A 143 -0.92 6.24 -7.19
C LEU A 143 -0.71 5.32 -8.39
N LEU A 144 0.39 4.56 -8.44
CA LEU A 144 0.65 3.58 -9.49
C LEU A 144 -0.47 2.54 -9.60
N ALA A 145 -1.05 2.13 -8.46
CA ALA A 145 -2.17 1.20 -8.42
C ALA A 145 -3.52 1.87 -8.70
N ALA A 146 -3.73 3.08 -8.19
CA ALA A 146 -4.99 3.80 -8.31
C ALA A 146 -5.27 4.27 -9.74
N VAL A 147 -4.26 4.67 -10.52
CA VAL A 147 -4.46 5.22 -11.87
C VAL A 147 -5.14 4.23 -12.81
N PRO A 148 -4.66 2.99 -13.02
CA PRO A 148 -5.33 2.03 -13.91
C PRO A 148 -6.73 1.63 -13.41
N VAL A 149 -6.90 1.54 -12.08
CA VAL A 149 -8.18 1.27 -11.44
C VAL A 149 -9.19 2.39 -11.72
N ALA A 150 -8.77 3.64 -11.53
CA ALA A 150 -9.62 4.81 -11.77
C ALA A 150 -10.00 4.93 -13.25
N LEU A 151 -9.05 4.70 -14.17
CA LEU A 151 -9.33 4.66 -15.61
C LEU A 151 -10.35 3.58 -15.96
N ALA A 152 -10.20 2.37 -15.42
CA ALA A 152 -11.12 1.28 -15.68
C ALA A 152 -12.51 1.51 -15.06
N ALA A 153 -12.57 1.99 -13.82
CA ALA A 153 -13.82 2.29 -13.13
C ALA A 153 -14.58 3.44 -13.80
N PHE A 154 -13.87 4.53 -14.13
CA PHE A 154 -14.46 5.66 -14.83
C PHE A 154 -14.87 5.29 -16.27
N GLY A 155 -14.07 4.48 -16.96
CA GLY A 155 -14.43 3.93 -18.27
C GLY A 155 -15.68 3.06 -18.23
N ALA A 156 -15.81 2.18 -17.25
CA ALA A 156 -17.01 1.37 -17.03
C ALA A 156 -18.24 2.22 -16.69
N PHE A 157 -18.07 3.27 -15.88
CA PHE A 157 -19.12 4.22 -15.57
C PHE A 157 -19.64 4.93 -16.83
N LEU A 158 -18.75 5.44 -17.67
CA LEU A 158 -19.11 6.08 -18.95
C LEU A 158 -19.73 5.09 -19.97
N LEU A 159 -19.36 3.81 -19.91
CA LEU A 159 -19.96 2.79 -20.77
C LEU A 159 -21.42 2.51 -20.40
N VAL A 160 -21.76 2.61 -19.10
CA VAL A 160 -23.09 2.34 -18.57
C VAL A 160 -23.98 3.60 -18.58
N SER A 161 -23.39 4.79 -18.57
CA SER A 161 -24.14 6.06 -18.51
C SER A 161 -25.20 6.28 -19.61
N PRO A 162 -25.04 5.80 -20.86
CA PRO A 162 -26.10 5.84 -21.87
C PRO A 162 -27.40 5.15 -21.45
N LEU A 163 -27.33 4.13 -20.58
CA LEU A 163 -28.50 3.40 -20.10
C LEU A 163 -29.31 4.22 -19.09
N THR A 164 -28.66 5.17 -18.42
CA THR A 164 -29.30 6.09 -17.47
C THR A 164 -29.74 7.41 -18.11
N ALA A 165 -29.22 7.73 -19.31
CA ALA A 165 -29.55 8.95 -20.05
C ALA A 165 -31.06 9.23 -20.24
N PRO A 166 -31.94 8.22 -20.46
CA PRO A 166 -33.38 8.46 -20.58
C PRO A 166 -34.07 8.93 -19.29
N HIS A 167 -33.41 8.84 -18.14
CA HIS A 167 -33.96 9.17 -16.81
C HIS A 167 -33.47 10.51 -16.26
N LEU A 168 -32.61 11.20 -16.99
CA LEU A 168 -31.99 12.46 -16.57
C LEU A 168 -32.75 13.63 -17.19
N ALA A 169 -32.76 14.77 -16.48
CA ALA A 169 -33.39 15.97 -17.02
C ALA A 169 -32.65 16.43 -18.30
N THR A 170 -33.38 17.03 -19.24
CA THR A 170 -32.79 17.75 -20.37
C THR A 170 -31.84 18.82 -19.82
N ASP A 171 -30.60 18.90 -20.35
CA ASP A 171 -29.42 19.70 -19.89
C ASP A 171 -28.38 19.02 -18.97
N GLU A 172 -28.45 17.71 -18.72
CA GLU A 172 -27.41 17.04 -17.92
C GLU A 172 -26.11 16.69 -18.71
N TRP A 173 -24.96 16.86 -18.06
CA TRP A 173 -23.62 16.62 -18.61
C TRP A 173 -22.95 15.42 -17.90
N TYR A 174 -22.37 14.48 -18.65
CA TYR A 174 -21.57 13.37 -18.08
C TYR A 174 -20.07 13.65 -18.00
N PHE A 175 -19.64 14.87 -18.38
CA PHE A 175 -18.25 15.37 -18.40
C PHE A 175 -17.34 14.67 -19.44
N PRO A 176 -16.75 15.37 -20.44
CA PRO A 176 -17.08 16.69 -21.00
C PRO A 176 -18.07 16.63 -22.18
N LEU A 177 -18.70 15.48 -22.42
CA LEU A 177 -19.53 15.24 -23.60
C LEU A 177 -21.02 15.59 -23.36
N PRO A 178 -21.67 16.33 -24.28
CA PRO A 178 -23.12 16.49 -24.28
C PRO A 178 -23.81 15.12 -24.45
N VAL A 179 -24.90 14.85 -23.73
CA VAL A 179 -25.70 13.61 -23.87
C VAL A 179 -27.14 13.88 -24.34
N ASP A 180 -27.39 15.12 -24.74
CA ASP A 180 -28.59 15.61 -25.41
C ASP A 180 -28.75 15.08 -26.85
N THR A 181 -27.65 14.63 -27.47
CA THR A 181 -27.63 14.10 -28.83
C THR A 181 -27.23 12.62 -28.89
N PRO A 182 -27.77 11.82 -29.83
CA PRO A 182 -27.35 10.44 -30.04
C PRO A 182 -25.84 10.30 -30.33
N ALA A 183 -25.24 11.30 -30.97
CA ALA A 183 -23.81 11.35 -31.23
C ALA A 183 -23.01 11.54 -29.93
N GLY A 184 -23.49 12.38 -29.02
CA GLY A 184 -22.92 12.59 -27.70
C GLY A 184 -22.97 11.33 -26.81
N VAL A 185 -24.12 10.65 -26.82
CA VAL A 185 -24.33 9.35 -26.15
C VAL A 185 -23.42 8.26 -26.72
N ALA A 186 -23.23 8.21 -28.04
CA ALA A 186 -22.26 7.30 -28.65
C ALA A 186 -20.82 7.67 -28.27
N GLY A 187 -20.51 8.96 -28.17
CA GLY A 187 -19.21 9.47 -27.75
C GLY A 187 -18.82 9.04 -26.34
N THR A 188 -19.76 9.07 -25.38
CA THR A 188 -19.49 8.62 -24.00
C THR A 188 -19.22 7.12 -23.92
N ALA A 189 -19.97 6.30 -24.68
CA ALA A 189 -19.73 4.86 -24.76
C ALA A 189 -18.34 4.54 -25.35
N VAL A 190 -17.94 5.24 -26.43
CA VAL A 190 -16.62 5.06 -27.05
C VAL A 190 -15.50 5.50 -26.12
N ALA A 191 -15.63 6.66 -25.48
CA ALA A 191 -14.67 7.14 -24.49
C ALA A 191 -14.57 6.18 -23.29
N GLY A 192 -15.71 5.69 -22.79
CA GLY A 192 -15.79 4.73 -21.71
C GLY A 192 -15.08 3.41 -22.04
N LEU A 193 -15.34 2.87 -23.23
CA LEU A 193 -14.66 1.67 -23.71
C LEU A 193 -13.16 1.89 -23.84
N ALA A 194 -12.73 3.03 -24.40
CA ALA A 194 -11.32 3.36 -24.57
C ALA A 194 -10.58 3.43 -23.22
N LEU A 195 -11.18 4.11 -22.21
CA LEU A 195 -10.62 4.21 -20.87
C LEU A 195 -10.59 2.87 -20.13
N LEU A 196 -11.65 2.06 -20.28
CA LEU A 196 -11.71 0.71 -19.73
C LEU A 196 -10.59 -0.18 -20.29
N VAL A 197 -10.42 -0.19 -21.61
CA VAL A 197 -9.36 -0.93 -22.29
C VAL A 197 -7.99 -0.41 -21.88
N LEU A 198 -7.81 0.91 -21.81
CA LEU A 198 -6.54 1.52 -21.38
C LEU A 198 -6.16 1.09 -19.97
N GLY A 199 -7.10 1.12 -19.02
CA GLY A 199 -6.88 0.66 -17.64
C GLY A 199 -6.48 -0.83 -17.59
N LEU A 200 -7.17 -1.68 -18.34
CA LEU A 200 -6.87 -3.12 -18.42
C LEU A 200 -5.50 -3.42 -19.06
N VAL A 201 -5.12 -2.64 -20.08
CA VAL A 201 -3.82 -2.78 -20.78
C VAL A 201 -2.67 -2.24 -19.93
N ALA A 202 -2.89 -1.16 -19.18
CA ALA A 202 -1.89 -0.59 -18.28
C ALA A 202 -1.65 -1.45 -17.03
N ALA A 203 -2.63 -2.26 -16.61
CA ALA A 203 -2.59 -2.98 -15.34
C ALA A 203 -1.36 -3.89 -15.15
N PRO A 204 -0.93 -4.73 -16.12
CA PRO A 204 0.26 -5.56 -15.96
C PRO A 204 1.55 -4.74 -15.75
N GLY A 205 1.70 -3.62 -16.49
CA GLY A 205 2.85 -2.74 -16.36
C GLY A 205 2.89 -2.05 -14.99
N ALA A 206 1.74 -1.59 -14.51
CA ALA A 206 1.61 -0.99 -13.18
C ALA A 206 1.92 -2.00 -12.05
N VAL A 207 1.51 -3.27 -12.18
CA VAL A 207 1.90 -4.33 -11.24
C VAL A 207 3.42 -4.53 -11.22
N SER A 208 4.09 -4.55 -12.39
CA SER A 208 5.54 -4.68 -12.46
C SER A 208 6.28 -3.47 -11.87
N LEU A 209 5.77 -2.25 -12.08
CA LEU A 209 6.33 -1.04 -11.47
C LEU A 209 6.15 -1.05 -9.95
N HIS A 210 4.97 -1.46 -9.47
CA HIS A 210 4.70 -1.60 -8.04
C HIS A 210 5.62 -2.65 -7.40
N GLU A 211 5.87 -3.78 -8.08
CA GLU A 211 6.84 -4.79 -7.63
C GLU A 211 8.27 -4.24 -7.60
N ALA A 212 8.68 -3.47 -8.61
CA ALA A 212 10.00 -2.85 -8.62
C ALA A 212 10.17 -1.87 -7.45
N TRP A 213 9.13 -1.10 -7.15
CA TRP A 213 9.10 -0.20 -6.00
C TRP A 213 9.15 -0.96 -4.66
N THR A 214 8.34 -2.01 -4.47
CA THR A 214 8.32 -2.77 -3.22
C THR A 214 9.58 -3.57 -2.98
N ARG A 215 10.36 -3.90 -4.00
CA ARG A 215 11.68 -4.54 -3.84
C ARG A 215 12.74 -3.61 -3.25
N TRP A 216 12.49 -2.30 -3.23
CA TRP A 216 13.40 -1.35 -2.60
C TRP A 216 13.33 -1.39 -1.07
N LEU A 217 12.29 -2.02 -0.48
CA LEU A 217 12.19 -2.37 0.95
C LEU A 217 13.19 -3.45 1.35
#